data_AF-A0A4R5D2L3-F1
#
_entry.id   AF-A0A4R5D2L3-F1
#
_cell.length_a   1.000
_cell.length_b   1.000
_cell.length_c   1.000
_cell.angle_alpha   90.00
_cell.angle_beta   90.00
_cell.angle_gamma   90.00
#
_symmetry.space_group_name_H-M   'P 1'
#
loop_
_entity.id
_entity.type
_entity.pdbx_description
1 polymer ?
#
loop_
_entity_poly.entity_id
_entity_poly.type
_entity_poly.pdbx_seq_one_letter_code
_entity_poly.pdbx_strand_id
1 'polypeptide(L)' 'MTTITINERTKAGKALLEMAKLLAVTNKGVEINEESPYNPEFVDKILEAETNIKEGKTKPIDPNDVWGSLGLK' A
#
# COMPACT_ATOMS: atom_id res chain seq x y z
N MET A 1 -8.55 18.47 17.78
CA MET A 1 -7.68 17.90 16.72
C MET A 1 -7.17 19.06 15.89
N THR A 2 -5.87 19.12 15.64
CA THR A 2 -5.24 20.22 14.89
C THR A 2 -4.55 19.62 13.67
N THR A 3 -4.80 20.16 12.48
CA THR A 3 -4.21 19.68 11.23
C THR A 3 -3.01 20.56 10.86
N ILE A 4 -1.86 19.93 10.63
CA ILE A 4 -0.65 20.61 10.16
C ILE A 4 -0.43 20.19 8.70
N THR A 5 -0.45 21.13 7.77
CA THR A 5 -0.21 20.87 6.34
C THR A 5 1.28 21.03 6.03
N ILE A 6 1.93 19.96 5.56
CA ILE A 6 3.36 19.94 5.24
C ILE A 6 3.54 19.85 3.73
N ASN A 7 4.32 20.77 3.15
CA ASN A 7 4.70 20.68 1.74
C ASN A 7 6.02 19.90 1.57
N GLU A 8 5.91 18.62 1.24
CA GLU A 8 7.04 17.69 1.05
C GLU A 8 7.99 18.07 -0.11
N ARG A 9 7.62 19.01 -0.98
CA ARG A 9 8.51 19.48 -2.06
C ARG A 9 9.54 20.49 -1.56
N THR A 10 9.36 21.04 -0.37
CA THR A 10 10.26 22.05 0.21
C THR A 10 11.27 21.41 1.18
N LYS A 11 12.46 22.00 1.33
CA LYS A 11 13.48 21.51 2.27
C LYS A 11 12.97 21.49 3.72
N ALA A 12 12.26 22.55 4.12
CA ALA A 12 11.69 22.65 5.46
C ALA A 12 10.58 21.62 5.70
N GLY A 13 9.70 21.41 4.71
CA GLY A 13 8.63 20.40 4.83
C GLY A 13 9.17 18.98 4.95
N LYS A 14 10.19 18.62 4.14
CA LYS A 14 10.87 17.31 4.28
C LYS A 14 11.49 17.13 5.66
N ALA A 15 12.22 18.13 6.15
CA ALA A 15 12.86 18.05 7.47
C ALA A 15 11.84 17.85 8.59
N LEU A 16 10.71 18.57 8.53
CA LEU A 16 9.64 18.45 9.52
C LEU A 16 8.97 17.07 9.47
N LEU A 17 8.72 16.53 8.27
CA LEU A 17 8.17 15.17 8.11
C LEU A 17 9.11 14.09 8.66
N GLU A 18 10.41 14.17 8.36
CA GLU A 18 11.40 13.21 8.87
C GLU A 18 11.50 13.26 10.40
N MET A 19 11.49 14.46 11.00
CA MET A 19 11.43 14.60 12.46
C MET A 19 10.15 14.00 13.04
N ALA A 20 9.00 14.23 12.41
CA ALA A 20 7.74 13.63 12.84
C ALA A 20 7.80 12.10 12.77
N LYS A 21 8.36 11.52 11.70
CA LYS A 21 8.53 10.06 11.53
C LYS A 21 9.43 9.48 12.62
N LEU A 22 10.55 10.14 12.93
CA LEU A 22 11.44 9.73 14.00
C LEU A 22 10.75 9.76 15.37
N LEU A 23 9.96 10.80 15.64
CA LEU A 23 9.20 10.91 16.88
C LEU A 23 8.11 9.85 16.98
N ALA A 24 7.41 9.54 15.89
CA ALA A 24 6.38 8.50 15.85
C ALA A 24 6.93 7.09 16.13
N VAL A 25 8.15 6.80 15.66
CA VAL A 25 8.82 5.52 15.93
C VAL A 25 9.34 5.44 17.37
N THR A 26 9.90 6.54 17.89
CA THR A 26 10.58 6.55 19.19
C THR A 26 9.64 6.80 20.37
N ASN A 27 8.54 7.51 20.16
CA ASN A 27 7.62 7.93 21.20
C ASN A 27 6.18 7.80 20.70
N LYS A 28 5.31 7.12 21.46
CA LYS A 28 3.87 6.96 21.16
C LYS A 28 3.06 8.28 21.23
N GLY A 29 3.71 9.44 21.24
CA GLY A 29 3.07 10.76 21.34
C GLY A 29 2.82 11.43 19.98
N VAL A 30 3.38 10.90 18.90
CA VAL A 30 3.14 11.38 17.53
C VAL A 30 2.59 10.23 16.69
N GLU A 31 1.43 10.45 16.09
CA GLU A 31 0.79 9.52 15.17
C GLU A 31 0.70 10.20 13.81
N ILE A 32 1.27 9.57 12.77
CA ILE A 32 1.20 10.06 11.40
C ILE A 32 0.13 9.25 10.69
N ASN A 33 -1.03 9.86 10.49
CA ASN A 33 -2.10 9.28 9.68
C ASN A 33 -1.83 9.61 8.22
N GLU A 34 -1.02 8.78 7.57
CA GLU A 34 -0.94 8.74 6.11
C GLU A 34 -2.15 7.95 5.60
N GLU A 35 -3.13 8.63 5.01
CA GLU A 35 -4.18 7.94 4.27
C GLU A 35 -3.54 7.25 3.07
N SER A 36 -3.58 5.91 3.06
CA SER A 36 -3.17 5.14 1.89
C SER A 36 -3.99 5.58 0.68
N PRO A 37 -3.37 5.83 -0.48
CA PRO A 37 -4.11 6.14 -1.71
C PRO A 37 -4.93 4.94 -2.20
N TYR A 38 -4.70 3.75 -1.65
CA TYR A 38 -5.38 2.53 -2.02
C TYR A 38 -6.48 2.18 -1.02
N ASN A 39 -7.63 1.74 -1.56
CA ASN A 39 -8.70 1.16 -0.77
C ASN A 39 -8.16 -0.06 0.02
N PRO A 40 -8.43 -0.17 1.33
CA PRO A 40 -8.04 -1.33 2.14
C PRO A 40 -8.43 -2.68 1.53
N GLU A 41 -9.65 -2.81 0.98
CA GLU A 41 -10.11 -4.04 0.34
C GLU A 41 -9.27 -4.42 -0.89
N PHE A 42 -8.73 -3.43 -1.60
CA PHE A 42 -7.83 -3.68 -2.71
C PHE A 42 -6.49 -4.22 -2.21
N VAL A 43 -5.93 -3.65 -1.14
CA VAL A 43 -4.68 -4.12 -0.54
C VAL A 43 -4.83 -5.56 -0.06
N ASP A 44 -5.93 -5.89 0.62
CA ASP A 44 -6.19 -7.24 1.11
C ASP A 44 -6.25 -8.26 -0.03
N LYS A 45 -6.93 -7.95 -1.13
CA LYS A 45 -6.98 -8.82 -2.32
C LYS A 45 -5.59 -9.08 -2.92
N ILE A 46 -4.71 -8.07 -2.94
CA ILE A 46 -3.35 -8.23 -3.44
C ILE A 46 -2.52 -9.12 -2.53
N LEU A 47 -2.60 -8.93 -1.20
CA LEU A 47 -1.89 -9.76 -0.23
C LEU A 47 -2.38 -11.22 -0.25
N GLU A 48 -3.68 -11.43 -0.42
CA GLU A 48 -4.26 -12.76 -0.61
C GLU A 48 -3.75 -13.40 -1.90
N ALA A 49 -3.72 -12.66 -3.01
CA ALA A 49 -3.18 -13.14 -4.28
C ALA A 49 -1.69 -13.53 -4.15
N GLU A 50 -0.88 -12.72 -3.47
CA GLU A 50 0.53 -13.04 -3.21
C GLU A 50 0.68 -14.34 -2.42
N THR A 51 -0.15 -14.54 -1.39
CA THR A 51 -0.15 -15.75 -0.57
C THR A 51 -0.54 -16.97 -1.41
N ASN A 52 -1.61 -16.87 -2.21
CA ASN A 52 -2.04 -17.92 -3.12
C ASN A 52 -0.96 -18.30 -4.13
N ILE A 53 -0.18 -17.34 -4.64
CA ILE A 53 0.96 -17.59 -5.53
C ILE A 53 2.04 -18.40 -4.82
N LYS A 54 2.42 -18.00 -3.58
CA LYS A 54 3.41 -18.72 -2.77
C LYS A 54 2.97 -20.16 -2.45
N GLU A 55 1.68 -20.36 -2.23
CA GLU A 55 1.08 -21.66 -1.95
C GLU A 55 0.79 -22.49 -3.20
N GLY A 56 1.04 -21.96 -4.41
CA GLY A 56 0.79 -22.65 -5.67
C GLY A 56 -0.70 -22.76 -6.06
N LYS A 57 -1.58 -22.01 -5.39
CA LYS A 57 -3.02 -21.90 -5.69
C LYS A 57 -3.26 -20.94 -6.87
N THR A 58 -2.57 -21.17 -7.98
CA THR A 58 -2.65 -20.34 -9.19
C THR A 58 -3.35 -21.08 -10.32
N LYS A 59 -3.93 -20.33 -11.26
CA LYS A 59 -4.46 -20.90 -12.50
C LYS A 59 -3.40 -20.76 -13.59
N PRO A 60 -3.02 -21.85 -14.28
CA PRO A 60 -2.18 -21.74 -15.46
C PRO A 60 -2.97 -21.01 -16.56
N ILE A 61 -2.35 -20.02 -17.19
CA ILE A 61 -2.95 -19.24 -18.27
C ILE A 61 -2.15 -19.54 -19.54
N ASP A 62 -2.82 -19.96 -20.60
CA ASP A 62 -2.23 -20.03 -21.94
C ASP A 62 -2.14 -18.61 -22.52
N PRO A 63 -0.94 -18.11 -22.85
CA PRO A 63 -0.78 -16.80 -23.49
C PRO A 63 -1.51 -16.67 -24.84
N ASN A 64 -1.73 -17.80 -25.54
CA ASN A 64 -2.42 -17.81 -26.83
C ASN A 64 -3.95 -17.83 -26.70
N ASP A 65 -4.48 -18.17 -25.52
CA ASP A 65 -5.92 -18.21 -25.24
C ASP A 65 -6.22 -17.83 -23.78
N VAL A 66 -5.93 -16.57 -23.45
CA VAL A 66 -6.13 -16.03 -22.10
C VAL A 66 -7.58 -16.16 -21.65
N TRP A 67 -8.54 -15.82 -22.52
CA TRP A 67 -9.97 -15.86 -22.19
C TRP A 67 -10.51 -17.29 -22.08
N GLY A 68 -10.08 -18.21 -22.94
CA GLY A 68 -10.44 -19.62 -22.83
C GLY A 68 -9.86 -20.28 -21.57
N SER A 69 -8.63 -19.92 -21.18
CA SER A 69 -7.99 -20.37 -19.94
C SER A 69 -8.75 -19.93 -18.68
N LEU A 70 -9.53 -18.85 -18.79
CA LEU A 70 -10.38 -18.33 -17.72
C LEU A 70 -11.84 -18.84 -17.80
N GLY A 71 -12.19 -19.61 -18.84
CA GLY A 71 -13.55 -20.14 -19.03
C GLY A 71 -14.57 -19.08 -19.45
N LEU A 72 -14.13 -18.01 -20.13
CA LEU A 72 -14.95 -16.85 -20.51
C LEU A 72 -15.36 -16.88 -22.00
N LYS A 73 -15.52 -18.07 -22.59
CA LYS A 73 -15.96 -18.28 -23.98
C LYS A 73 -17.44 -18.64 -24.07
#